data_AF-A0A435ETQ5-F1
#
_entry.id   AF-A0A435ETQ5-F1
#
_cell.length_a   1.000
_cell.length_b   1.000
_cell.length_c   1.000
_cell.angle_alpha   90.00
_cell.angle_beta   90.00
_cell.angle_gamma   90.00
#
_symmetry.space_group_name_H-M   'P 1'
#
loop_
_entity.id
_entity.type
_entity.pdbx_description
1 polymer ?
#
loop_
_entity_poly.entity_id
_entity_poly.type
_entity_poly.pdbx_seq_one_letter_code
_entity_poly.pdbx_strand_id
1 'polypeptide(L)'
;MDLPFRHELALMPDLRHRLRQLRWFRATFRSSARVVSETFGVRFEIDEAKLTRAFLDWIEVMEAQKRFAAVDRADFIVFAAGLVLRELIRQAPAREASGLKEMVETEANAGTAEIVRFWPEGFLYTNYCVSAILAVHEQEFGNAPSIDKCADDLRTWWSYRENASEMPAYAVAFLDRFLGAEPNWITPDRAQSRQAMQRALGSSPVSEALRQL
;
A
#
# COMPACT_ATOMS: atom_id res chain seq x y z
N MET A 1 2.07 1.49 13.29
CA MET A 1 1.12 2.36 12.57
C MET A 1 -0.27 1.90 12.93
N ASP A 2 -1.14 2.78 13.42
CA ASP A 2 -2.55 2.41 13.63
C ASP A 2 -3.32 2.38 12.29
N LEU A 3 -4.13 1.34 12.08
CA LEU A 3 -4.83 1.08 10.81
C LEU A 3 -6.34 0.88 11.04
N PRO A 4 -7.08 1.96 11.33
CA PRO A 4 -8.49 1.87 11.71
C PRO A 4 -9.37 1.27 10.59
N PHE A 5 -8.96 1.40 9.31
CA PHE A 5 -9.71 0.89 8.17
C PHE A 5 -9.57 -0.63 7.91
N ARG A 6 -8.58 -1.29 8.52
CA ARG A 6 -8.33 -2.74 8.32
C ARG A 6 -9.57 -3.58 8.67
N HIS A 7 -10.26 -3.24 9.75
CA HIS A 7 -11.42 -3.99 10.24
C HIS A 7 -12.59 -3.97 9.25
N GLU A 8 -12.86 -2.82 8.62
CA GLU A 8 -13.93 -2.70 7.61
C GLU A 8 -13.65 -3.59 6.39
N LEU A 9 -12.40 -3.61 5.93
CA LEU A 9 -11.99 -4.42 4.79
C LEU A 9 -12.06 -5.92 5.07
N ALA A 10 -11.68 -6.35 6.28
CA ALA A 10 -11.69 -7.76 6.65
C ALA A 10 -13.09 -8.40 6.56
N LEU A 11 -14.15 -7.62 6.80
CA LEU A 11 -15.54 -8.05 6.72
C LEU A 11 -16.09 -8.17 5.28
N MET A 12 -15.38 -7.63 4.28
CA MET A 12 -15.82 -7.67 2.89
C MET A 12 -15.47 -9.02 2.25
N PRO A 13 -16.43 -9.86 1.85
CA PRO A 13 -16.11 -11.12 1.19
C PRO A 13 -15.53 -10.87 -0.20
N ASP A 14 -14.60 -11.73 -0.60
CA ASP A 14 -13.94 -11.71 -1.91
C ASP A 14 -13.24 -10.37 -2.23
N LEU A 15 -12.54 -9.83 -1.22
CA LEU A 15 -11.98 -8.48 -1.25
C LEU A 15 -11.04 -8.25 -2.44
N ARG A 16 -10.16 -9.22 -2.74
CA ARG A 16 -9.20 -9.13 -3.86
C ARG A 16 -9.89 -8.81 -5.19
N HIS A 17 -10.95 -9.55 -5.54
CA HIS A 17 -11.63 -9.31 -6.81
C HIS A 17 -12.43 -8.01 -6.78
N ARG A 18 -13.01 -7.65 -5.64
CA ARG A 18 -13.72 -6.37 -5.48
C ARG A 18 -12.80 -5.19 -5.66
N LEU A 19 -11.60 -5.18 -5.08
CA LEU A 19 -10.64 -4.08 -5.24
C LEU A 19 -10.21 -3.86 -6.69
N ARG A 20 -10.31 -4.88 -7.56
CA ARG A 20 -10.08 -4.77 -9.01
C ARG A 20 -11.29 -4.25 -9.80
N GLN A 21 -12.37 -3.86 -9.13
CA GLN A 21 -13.53 -3.23 -9.75
C GLN A 21 -13.56 -1.75 -9.36
N LEU A 22 -13.55 -0.86 -10.36
CA LEU A 22 -13.48 0.60 -10.15
C LEU A 22 -14.49 1.12 -9.11
N ARG A 23 -15.73 0.63 -9.17
CA ARG A 23 -16.80 1.02 -8.22
C ARG A 23 -16.39 0.76 -6.77
N TRP A 24 -15.86 -0.42 -6.49
CA TRP A 24 -15.47 -0.84 -5.15
C TRP A 24 -14.16 -0.20 -4.72
N PHE A 25 -13.20 -0.02 -5.62
CA PHE A 25 -11.98 0.74 -5.35
C PHE A 25 -12.32 2.16 -4.88
N ARG A 26 -13.16 2.89 -5.63
CA ARG A 26 -13.59 4.25 -5.25
C ARG A 26 -14.38 4.29 -3.95
N ALA A 27 -15.23 3.28 -3.70
CA ALA A 27 -16.02 3.21 -2.48
C ALA A 27 -15.13 2.97 -1.25
N THR A 28 -14.22 2.00 -1.33
CA THR A 28 -13.31 1.65 -0.23
C THR A 28 -12.28 2.74 0.03
N PHE A 29 -11.76 3.40 -1.01
CA PHE A 29 -10.86 4.55 -0.84
C PHE A 29 -11.55 5.70 -0.08
N ARG A 30 -12.81 6.02 -0.43
CA ARG A 30 -13.60 7.03 0.29
C ARG A 30 -13.89 6.63 1.73
N SER A 31 -14.19 5.35 1.99
CA SER A 31 -14.37 4.86 3.35
C SER A 31 -13.08 5.01 4.17
N SER A 32 -11.93 4.64 3.59
CA SER A 32 -10.63 4.85 4.24
C SER A 32 -10.36 6.32 4.55
N ALA A 33 -10.65 7.24 3.62
CA ALA A 33 -10.50 8.67 3.85
C ALA A 33 -11.39 9.16 4.99
N ARG A 34 -12.64 8.71 5.04
CA ARG A 34 -13.58 9.02 6.11
C ARG A 34 -13.09 8.52 7.46
N VAL A 35 -12.62 7.28 7.53
CA VAL A 35 -12.11 6.70 8.78
C VAL A 35 -10.88 7.48 9.27
N VAL A 36 -9.90 7.76 8.40
CA VAL A 36 -8.74 8.59 8.75
C VAL A 36 -9.18 9.98 9.22
N SER A 37 -10.19 10.57 8.57
CA SER A 37 -10.76 11.85 8.98
C SER A 37 -11.40 11.81 10.36
N GLU A 38 -12.18 10.79 10.67
CA GLU A 38 -12.83 10.61 11.97
C GLU A 38 -11.81 10.32 13.08
N THR A 39 -10.75 9.56 12.79
CA THR A 39 -9.71 9.20 13.76
C THR A 39 -8.77 10.35 14.10
N PHE A 40 -8.31 11.13 13.11
CA PHE A 40 -7.25 12.12 13.31
C PHE A 40 -7.71 13.58 13.21
N GLY A 41 -8.96 13.82 12.79
CA GLY A 41 -9.52 15.16 12.63
C GLY A 41 -9.13 15.86 11.33
N VAL A 42 -8.47 15.18 10.40
CA VAL A 42 -8.14 15.71 9.06
C VAL A 42 -9.34 15.61 8.12
N ARG A 43 -9.42 16.44 7.07
CA ARG A 43 -10.46 16.29 6.04
C ARG A 43 -9.84 16.26 4.66
N PHE A 44 -10.40 15.42 3.79
CA PHE A 44 -9.90 15.26 2.43
C PHE A 44 -10.96 15.70 1.41
N GLU A 45 -10.51 16.48 0.43
CA GLU A 45 -11.20 16.64 -0.85
C GLU A 45 -10.66 15.57 -1.81
N ILE A 46 -11.55 14.82 -2.44
CA ILE A 46 -11.19 13.74 -3.36
C ILE A 46 -11.62 14.11 -4.78
N ASP A 47 -10.66 14.22 -5.68
CA ASP A 47 -10.84 14.35 -7.12
C ASP A 47 -11.14 12.97 -7.72
N GLU A 48 -12.39 12.76 -8.09
CA GLU A 48 -12.89 11.49 -8.63
C GLU A 48 -12.29 11.15 -10.01
N ALA A 49 -11.90 12.16 -10.80
CA ALA A 49 -11.28 11.93 -12.10
C ALA A 49 -9.85 11.42 -11.92
N LYS A 50 -9.07 12.05 -11.02
CA LYS A 50 -7.73 11.57 -10.66
C LYS A 50 -7.75 10.20 -10.00
N LEU A 51 -8.73 9.95 -9.12
CA LEU A 51 -8.87 8.64 -8.46
C LEU A 51 -9.16 7.54 -9.49
N THR A 52 -10.03 7.85 -10.46
CA THR A 52 -10.32 6.93 -11.58
C THR A 52 -9.08 6.72 -12.44
N ARG A 53 -8.32 7.78 -12.73
CA ARG A 53 -7.07 7.67 -13.50
C ARG A 53 -6.04 6.80 -12.80
N ALA A 54 -5.84 6.98 -11.49
CA ALA A 54 -4.93 6.16 -10.69
C ALA A 54 -5.29 4.67 -10.75
N PHE A 55 -6.60 4.35 -10.66
CA PHE A 55 -7.08 2.98 -10.80
C PHE A 55 -6.79 2.38 -12.18
N LEU A 56 -7.09 3.12 -13.26
CA LEU A 56 -6.87 2.63 -14.62
C LEU A 56 -5.39 2.40 -14.92
N ASP A 57 -4.54 3.35 -14.53
CA ASP A 57 -3.09 3.25 -14.66
C ASP A 57 -2.54 2.05 -13.87
N TRP A 58 -3.08 1.80 -12.66
CA TRP A 58 -2.71 0.64 -11.84
C TRP A 58 -3.10 -0.69 -12.50
N ILE A 59 -4.32 -0.81 -13.01
CA ILE A 59 -4.77 -2.05 -13.66
C ILE A 59 -3.87 -2.37 -14.86
N GLU A 60 -3.53 -1.38 -15.67
CA GLU A 60 -2.67 -1.56 -16.85
C GLU A 60 -1.29 -2.15 -16.48
N VAL A 61 -0.60 -1.51 -15.52
CA VAL A 61 0.76 -1.90 -15.11
C VAL A 61 0.80 -3.20 -14.31
N MET A 62 -0.25 -3.50 -13.55
CA MET A 62 -0.38 -4.76 -12.81
C MET A 62 -0.68 -5.93 -13.77
N GLU A 63 -1.59 -5.75 -14.73
CA GLU A 63 -1.93 -6.78 -15.72
C GLU A 63 -0.72 -7.19 -16.57
N ALA A 64 0.17 -6.25 -16.89
CA ALA A 64 1.42 -6.54 -17.60
C ALA A 64 2.35 -7.48 -16.81
N GLN A 65 2.20 -7.56 -15.49
CA GLN A 65 3.05 -8.35 -14.60
C GLN A 65 2.31 -9.52 -13.91
N LYS A 66 1.02 -9.72 -14.19
CA LYS A 66 0.16 -10.70 -13.49
C LYS A 66 0.65 -12.14 -13.49
N ARG A 67 1.49 -12.52 -14.46
CA ARG A 67 2.07 -13.86 -14.55
C ARG A 67 2.88 -14.24 -13.29
N PHE A 68 3.41 -13.24 -12.57
CA PHE A 68 4.18 -13.47 -11.35
C PHE A 68 3.30 -13.87 -10.15
N ALA A 69 1.98 -13.67 -10.22
CA ALA A 69 1.05 -14.20 -9.23
C ALA A 69 1.07 -15.74 -9.15
N ALA A 70 1.47 -16.43 -10.22
CA ALA A 70 1.63 -17.89 -10.24
C ALA A 70 2.98 -18.35 -9.65
N VAL A 71 3.92 -17.45 -9.44
CA VAL A 71 5.26 -17.73 -8.89
C VAL A 71 5.22 -17.61 -7.38
N ASP A 72 4.81 -16.43 -6.88
CA ASP A 72 4.58 -16.19 -5.46
C ASP A 72 3.38 -15.26 -5.33
N ARG A 73 2.23 -15.86 -4.98
CA ARG A 73 0.97 -15.12 -4.91
C ARG A 73 0.95 -14.11 -3.76
N ALA A 74 1.50 -14.51 -2.61
CA ALA A 74 1.51 -13.67 -1.41
C ALA A 74 2.35 -12.42 -1.66
N ASP A 75 3.55 -12.58 -2.20
CA ASP A 75 4.40 -11.43 -2.55
C ASP A 75 3.81 -10.60 -3.71
N PHE A 76 3.15 -11.23 -4.68
CA PHE A 76 2.50 -10.49 -5.77
C PHE A 76 1.36 -9.58 -5.28
N ILE A 77 0.64 -9.96 -4.22
CA ILE A 77 -0.41 -9.12 -3.63
C ILE A 77 0.19 -7.84 -3.02
N VAL A 78 1.28 -7.98 -2.27
CA VAL A 78 2.03 -6.82 -1.73
C VAL A 78 2.54 -5.93 -2.86
N PHE A 79 3.16 -6.53 -3.88
CA PHE A 79 3.64 -5.80 -5.05
C PHE A 79 2.52 -5.05 -5.79
N ALA A 80 1.38 -5.71 -6.03
CA ALA A 80 0.25 -5.10 -6.71
C ALA A 80 -0.33 -3.91 -5.92
N ALA A 81 -0.35 -3.98 -4.58
CA ALA A 81 -0.71 -2.86 -3.72
C ALA A 81 0.33 -1.73 -3.75
N GLY A 82 1.62 -2.06 -3.87
CA GLY A 82 2.68 -1.07 -4.11
C GLY A 82 2.47 -0.31 -5.42
N LEU A 83 2.04 -0.99 -6.48
CA LEU A 83 1.67 -0.32 -7.74
C LEU A 83 0.47 0.60 -7.58
N VAL A 84 -0.55 0.23 -6.79
CA VAL A 84 -1.66 1.15 -6.43
C VAL A 84 -1.11 2.40 -5.75
N LEU A 85 -0.26 2.23 -4.74
CA LEU A 85 0.31 3.31 -3.96
C LEU A 85 1.12 4.28 -4.84
N ARG A 86 1.93 3.75 -5.75
CA ARG A 86 2.65 4.51 -6.77
C ARG A 86 1.70 5.40 -7.59
N GLU A 87 0.61 4.83 -8.09
CA GLU A 87 -0.35 5.59 -8.93
C GLU A 87 -1.14 6.61 -8.11
N LEU A 88 -1.49 6.31 -6.85
CA LEU A 88 -2.13 7.26 -5.95
C LEU A 88 -1.23 8.47 -5.67
N ILE A 89 0.06 8.26 -5.40
CA ILE A 89 1.02 9.36 -5.19
C ILE A 89 1.20 10.16 -6.48
N ARG A 90 1.37 9.48 -7.62
CA ARG A 90 1.59 10.15 -8.91
C ARG A 90 0.40 11.00 -9.35
N GLN A 91 -0.82 10.50 -9.15
CA GLN A 91 -2.05 11.20 -9.55
C GLN A 91 -2.52 12.22 -8.50
N ALA A 92 -2.15 12.01 -7.23
CA ALA A 92 -2.56 12.81 -6.08
C ALA A 92 -4.08 13.11 -6.08
N PRO A 93 -4.94 12.08 -5.97
CA PRO A 93 -6.39 12.25 -6.06
C PRO A 93 -7.03 12.84 -4.80
N ALA A 94 -6.35 12.83 -3.66
CA ALA A 94 -6.82 13.47 -2.44
C ALA A 94 -5.98 14.71 -2.13
N ARG A 95 -6.59 15.68 -1.48
CA ARG A 95 -5.93 16.84 -0.91
C ARG A 95 -6.53 17.15 0.46
N GLU A 96 -5.69 17.54 1.41
CA GLU A 96 -6.18 18.09 2.67
C GLU A 96 -7.04 19.35 2.39
N ALA A 97 -8.27 19.34 2.88
CA ALA A 97 -9.19 20.46 2.77
C ALA A 97 -8.81 21.54 3.79
N SER A 98 -8.38 22.71 3.31
CA SER A 98 -7.96 23.81 4.18
C SER A 98 -9.10 24.25 5.13
N GLY A 99 -8.78 24.45 6.41
CA GLY A 99 -9.65 25.16 7.34
C GLY A 99 -10.52 24.32 8.28
N LEU A 100 -10.09 23.14 8.75
CA LEU A 100 -10.80 22.48 9.87
C LEU A 100 -9.92 21.75 10.90
N LYS A 101 -10.36 21.97 12.15
CA LYS A 101 -10.19 21.29 13.46
C LYS A 101 -8.79 20.95 13.98
N GLU A 102 -8.62 21.20 15.28
CA GLU A 102 -7.55 20.64 16.10
C GLU A 102 -7.49 19.12 15.87
N MET A 103 -6.28 18.63 15.62
CA MET A 103 -6.03 17.19 15.49
C MET A 103 -6.51 16.45 16.74
N VAL A 104 -7.12 15.29 16.52
CA VAL A 104 -7.50 14.40 17.62
C VAL A 104 -6.28 13.58 18.01
N GLU A 105 -5.50 14.13 18.94
CA GLU A 105 -4.32 13.48 19.49
C GLU A 105 -4.63 12.87 20.87
N THR A 106 -4.21 11.63 21.04
CA THR A 106 -4.29 10.84 22.27
C THR A 106 -2.90 10.24 22.52
N GLU A 107 -2.59 9.87 23.76
CA GLU A 107 -1.32 9.20 24.05
C GLU A 107 -1.11 7.93 23.19
N ALA A 108 -2.21 7.23 22.85
CA ALA A 108 -2.16 6.01 22.06
C ALA A 108 -1.87 6.23 20.56
N ASN A 109 -2.15 7.41 20.01
CA ASN A 109 -1.98 7.70 18.59
C ASN A 109 -1.00 8.84 18.27
N ALA A 110 -0.33 9.41 19.28
CA ALA A 110 0.54 10.60 19.13
C ALA A 110 1.56 10.50 17.99
N GLY A 111 2.29 9.37 17.89
CA GLY A 111 3.26 9.17 16.80
C GLY A 111 2.62 9.09 15.42
N THR A 112 1.48 8.41 15.29
CA THR A 112 0.73 8.37 14.02
C THR A 112 0.10 9.72 13.69
N ALA A 113 -0.37 10.47 14.70
CA ALA A 113 -0.90 11.80 14.53
C ALA A 113 0.19 12.76 13.98
N GLU A 114 1.42 12.69 14.49
CA GLU A 114 2.52 13.50 13.96
C GLU A 114 2.82 13.21 12.47
N ILE A 115 2.78 11.93 12.08
CA ILE A 115 2.91 11.51 10.68
C ILE A 115 1.77 12.05 9.81
N VAL A 116 0.53 11.93 10.29
CA VAL A 116 -0.66 12.44 9.60
C VAL A 116 -0.55 13.96 9.40
N ARG A 117 -0.10 14.69 10.44
CA ARG A 117 0.15 16.14 10.37
C ARG A 117 1.21 16.49 9.33
N PHE A 118 2.26 15.68 9.24
CA PHE A 118 3.38 15.90 8.34
C PHE A 118 3.02 15.70 6.86
N TRP A 119 2.27 14.63 6.55
CA TRP A 119 1.87 14.31 5.18
C TRP A 119 0.52 13.57 5.12
N PRO A 120 -0.61 14.31 5.21
CA PRO A 120 -1.95 13.71 5.30
C PRO A 120 -2.27 12.80 4.11
N GLU A 121 -1.96 13.24 2.89
CA GLU A 121 -2.26 12.48 1.66
C GLU A 121 -1.41 11.21 1.58
N GLY A 122 -0.11 11.31 1.86
CA GLY A 122 0.79 10.16 1.86
C GLY A 122 0.39 9.13 2.91
N PHE A 123 -0.05 9.59 4.08
CA PHE A 123 -0.61 8.71 5.11
C PHE A 123 -1.89 8.02 4.62
N LEU A 124 -2.84 8.77 4.06
CA LEU A 124 -4.08 8.20 3.54
C LEU A 124 -3.83 7.10 2.51
N TYR A 125 -2.99 7.36 1.50
CA TYR A 125 -2.69 6.39 0.45
C TYR A 125 -1.99 5.15 1.00
N THR A 126 -1.03 5.34 1.90
CA THR A 126 -0.25 4.27 2.52
C THR A 126 -1.13 3.41 3.43
N ASN A 127 -1.90 4.04 4.33
CA ASN A 127 -2.87 3.37 5.20
C ASN A 127 -3.88 2.54 4.40
N TYR A 128 -4.40 3.08 3.30
CA TYR A 128 -5.32 2.35 2.42
C TYR A 128 -4.67 1.09 1.86
N CYS A 129 -3.45 1.20 1.30
CA CYS A 129 -2.76 0.07 0.70
C CYS A 129 -2.34 -0.98 1.75
N VAL A 130 -1.78 -0.56 2.89
CA VAL A 130 -1.42 -1.49 3.97
C VAL A 130 -2.66 -2.20 4.50
N SER A 131 -3.76 -1.48 4.76
CA SER A 131 -5.01 -2.09 5.23
C SER A 131 -5.56 -3.12 4.24
N ALA A 132 -5.49 -2.83 2.93
CA ALA A 132 -5.88 -3.77 1.87
C ALA A 132 -4.99 -5.02 1.85
N ILE A 133 -3.67 -4.87 1.95
CA ILE A 133 -2.73 -5.99 2.02
C ILE A 133 -3.06 -6.89 3.20
N LEU A 134 -3.17 -6.32 4.40
CA LEU A 134 -3.44 -7.10 5.61
C LEU A 134 -4.77 -7.85 5.52
N ALA A 135 -5.82 -7.20 5.04
CA ALA A 135 -7.13 -7.83 4.89
C ALA A 135 -7.15 -8.94 3.82
N VAL A 136 -6.52 -8.71 2.66
CA VAL A 136 -6.44 -9.71 1.59
C VAL A 136 -5.58 -10.90 2.00
N HIS A 137 -4.43 -10.66 2.66
CA HIS A 137 -3.58 -11.74 3.16
C HIS A 137 -4.31 -12.60 4.20
N GLU A 138 -5.00 -11.97 5.15
CA GLU A 138 -5.79 -12.69 6.15
C GLU A 138 -6.85 -13.58 5.49
N GLN A 139 -7.57 -13.06 4.49
CA GLN A 139 -8.59 -13.81 3.77
C GLN A 139 -8.04 -14.96 2.91
N GLU A 140 -6.86 -14.79 2.31
CA GLU A 140 -6.29 -15.76 1.39
C GLU A 140 -5.41 -16.82 2.04
N PHE A 141 -4.71 -16.45 3.11
CA PHE A 141 -3.65 -17.27 3.71
C PHE A 141 -3.87 -17.51 5.21
N GLY A 142 -4.93 -16.96 5.81
CA GLY A 142 -5.22 -17.11 7.25
C GLY A 142 -4.22 -16.41 8.17
N ASN A 143 -3.42 -15.49 7.63
CA ASN A 143 -2.50 -14.65 8.37
C ASN A 143 -2.25 -13.35 7.61
N ALA A 144 -1.89 -12.29 8.31
CA ALA A 144 -1.49 -11.01 7.74
C ALA A 144 -0.01 -10.72 8.03
N PRO A 145 0.72 -10.05 7.11
CA PRO A 145 2.10 -9.65 7.37
C PRO A 145 2.18 -8.67 8.55
N SER A 146 3.31 -8.68 9.26
CA SER A 146 3.57 -7.70 10.33
C SER A 146 3.96 -6.35 9.74
N ILE A 147 3.54 -5.27 10.39
CA ILE A 147 4.02 -3.92 10.09
C ILE A 147 5.33 -3.70 10.86
N ASP A 148 6.37 -3.27 10.17
CA ASP A 148 7.66 -2.94 10.78
C ASP A 148 7.56 -1.63 11.59
N LYS A 149 8.35 -1.53 12.66
CA LYS A 149 8.37 -0.33 13.54
C LYS A 149 8.77 0.94 12.79
N CYS A 150 9.49 0.86 11.68
CA CYS A 150 9.84 2.03 10.89
C CYS A 150 8.61 2.76 10.31
N ALA A 151 7.46 2.10 10.22
CA ALA A 151 6.22 2.75 9.79
C ALA A 151 5.68 3.75 10.84
N ASP A 152 6.15 3.69 12.09
CA ASP A 152 5.86 4.65 13.17
C ASP A 152 6.92 5.75 13.31
N ASP A 153 8.00 5.72 12.52
CA ASP A 153 9.11 6.67 12.61
C ASP A 153 8.95 7.82 11.61
N LEU A 154 8.71 9.04 12.12
CA LEU A 154 8.57 10.24 11.30
C LEU A 154 9.77 10.48 10.37
N ARG A 155 11.00 10.13 10.78
CA ARG A 155 12.18 10.29 9.91
C ARG A 155 12.10 9.42 8.67
N THR A 156 11.57 8.20 8.80
CA THR A 156 11.30 7.32 7.65
C THR A 156 10.27 7.95 6.71
N TRP A 157 9.23 8.61 7.26
CA TRP A 157 8.22 9.32 6.48
C TRP A 157 8.76 10.54 5.73
N TRP A 158 9.72 11.27 6.31
CA TRP A 158 10.43 12.35 5.60
C TRP A 158 11.13 11.83 4.34
N SER A 159 11.95 10.78 4.50
CA SER A 159 12.65 10.17 3.37
C SER A 159 11.68 9.62 2.34
N TYR A 160 10.61 8.96 2.80
CA TYR A 160 9.56 8.44 1.93
C TYR A 160 8.91 9.55 1.10
N ARG A 161 8.47 10.64 1.73
CA ARG A 161 7.83 11.76 1.03
C ARG A 161 8.76 12.38 -0.01
N GLU A 162 9.99 12.65 0.36
CA GLU A 162 11.00 13.23 -0.52
C GLU A 162 11.22 12.36 -1.76
N ASN A 163 11.56 11.09 -1.56
CA ASN A 163 11.91 10.17 -2.63
C ASN A 163 10.69 9.83 -3.51
N ALA A 164 9.52 9.60 -2.93
CA ALA A 164 8.32 9.27 -3.70
C ALA A 164 7.74 10.47 -4.46
N SER A 165 8.00 11.70 -4.00
CA SER A 165 7.63 12.92 -4.74
C SER A 165 8.50 13.12 -5.98
N GLU A 166 9.80 12.75 -5.91
CA GLU A 166 10.71 12.79 -7.06
C GLU A 166 10.46 11.61 -8.01
N MET A 167 10.35 10.39 -7.48
CA MET A 167 10.12 9.17 -8.24
C MET A 167 9.04 8.31 -7.55
N PRO A 168 7.78 8.35 -8.03
CA PRO A 168 6.67 7.62 -7.40
C PRO A 168 6.90 6.12 -7.26
N ALA A 169 7.73 5.52 -8.12
CA ALA A 169 8.06 4.09 -8.06
C ALA A 169 8.71 3.69 -6.72
N TYR A 170 9.39 4.61 -6.02
CA TYR A 170 9.95 4.34 -4.69
C TYR A 170 8.89 4.01 -3.64
N ALA A 171 7.63 4.38 -3.86
CA ALA A 171 6.55 3.99 -2.97
C ALA A 171 6.40 2.47 -2.83
N VAL A 172 6.73 1.70 -3.87
CA VAL A 172 6.73 0.23 -3.80
C VAL A 172 7.82 -0.26 -2.83
N ALA A 173 9.03 0.30 -2.90
CA ALA A 173 10.13 -0.05 -2.00
C ALA A 173 9.87 0.38 -0.54
N PHE A 174 9.30 1.56 -0.32
CA PHE A 174 8.90 1.98 1.02
C PHE A 174 7.79 1.09 1.60
N LEU A 175 6.84 0.65 0.78
CA LEU A 175 5.81 -0.29 1.21
C LEU A 175 6.41 -1.64 1.64
N ASP A 176 7.39 -2.16 0.89
CA ASP A 176 8.13 -3.37 1.28
C ASP A 176 8.80 -3.17 2.64
N ARG A 177 9.47 -2.02 2.83
CA ARG A 177 10.12 -1.66 4.09
C ARG A 177 9.13 -1.59 5.26
N PHE A 178 7.96 -0.98 5.06
CA PHE A 178 6.89 -0.89 6.07
C PHE A 178 6.31 -2.25 6.44
N LEU A 179 6.43 -3.25 5.57
CA LEU A 179 6.00 -4.63 5.81
C LEU A 179 7.16 -5.56 6.23
N GLY A 180 8.33 -4.98 6.54
CA GLY A 180 9.51 -5.71 7.02
C GLY A 180 10.25 -6.50 5.94
N ALA A 181 9.92 -6.29 4.66
CA ALA A 181 10.60 -6.91 3.53
C ALA A 181 11.82 -6.07 3.09
N GLU A 182 12.81 -6.74 2.48
CA GLU A 182 13.98 -6.07 1.91
C GLU A 182 13.58 -5.29 0.64
N PRO A 183 13.70 -3.96 0.61
CA PRO A 183 13.25 -3.16 -0.53
C PRO A 183 14.19 -3.26 -1.73
N ASN A 184 13.64 -3.23 -2.95
CA ASN A 184 14.44 -3.02 -4.15
C ASN A 184 14.44 -1.55 -4.58
N TRP A 185 15.51 -0.82 -4.26
CA TRP A 185 15.66 0.59 -4.62
C TRP A 185 16.10 0.85 -6.07
N ILE A 186 16.43 -0.17 -6.86
CA ILE A 186 16.93 0.00 -8.24
C ILE A 186 15.79 -0.12 -9.24
N THR A 187 14.97 -1.16 -9.10
CA THR A 187 13.78 -1.39 -9.94
C THR A 187 12.58 -1.77 -9.05
N PRO A 188 12.06 -0.83 -8.25
CA PRO A 188 11.02 -1.10 -7.26
C PRO A 188 9.71 -1.60 -7.89
N ASP A 189 9.41 -1.22 -9.13
CA ASP A 189 8.17 -1.52 -9.82
C ASP A 189 8.22 -2.72 -10.77
N ARG A 190 9.22 -3.60 -10.60
CA ARG A 190 9.37 -4.85 -11.36
C ARG A 190 9.24 -6.05 -10.43
N ALA A 191 8.16 -6.84 -10.60
CA ALA A 191 7.89 -8.01 -9.77
C ALA A 191 9.07 -9.00 -9.74
N GLN A 192 9.61 -9.34 -10.91
CA GLN A 192 10.75 -10.27 -11.06
C GLN A 192 12.03 -9.82 -10.34
N SER A 193 12.14 -8.54 -10.00
CA SER A 193 13.30 -7.98 -9.30
C SER A 193 13.14 -8.03 -7.77
N ARG A 194 11.97 -8.46 -7.27
CA ARG A 194 11.72 -8.61 -5.83
C ARG A 194 12.45 -9.83 -5.29
N GLN A 195 12.98 -9.71 -4.08
CA GLN A 195 13.78 -10.78 -3.49
C GLN A 195 12.98 -12.08 -3.30
N ALA A 196 11.71 -11.99 -2.85
CA ALA A 196 10.83 -13.15 -2.71
C ALA A 196 10.58 -13.85 -4.06
N MET A 197 10.32 -13.08 -5.12
CA MET A 197 10.14 -13.58 -6.48
C MET A 197 11.41 -14.26 -7.01
N GLN A 198 12.58 -13.66 -6.82
CA GLN A 198 13.86 -14.24 -7.23
C GLN A 198 14.14 -15.56 -6.49
N ARG A 199 13.85 -15.62 -5.19
CA ARG A 199 13.94 -16.86 -4.42
C ARG A 199 13.00 -17.91 -4.99
N ALA A 200 11.71 -17.61 -5.15
CA ALA A 200 10.72 -18.55 -5.68
C ALA A 200 11.08 -19.09 -7.08
N LEU A 201 11.58 -18.23 -7.97
CA LEU A 201 12.06 -18.64 -9.30
C LEU A 201 13.33 -19.51 -9.22
N GLY A 202 14.26 -19.17 -8.30
CA GLY A 202 15.49 -19.93 -8.06
C GLY A 202 15.27 -21.26 -7.34
N SER A 203 14.14 -21.42 -6.67
CA SER A 203 13.66 -22.66 -6.02
C SER A 203 12.90 -23.59 -6.96
N SER A 204 12.81 -23.27 -8.26
CA SER A 204 12.13 -24.12 -9.25
C SER A 204 12.80 -25.52 -9.29
N PRO A 205 12.06 -26.64 -9.37
CA PRO A 205 12.59 -28.01 -9.22
C PRO A 205 13.72 -28.35 -10.20
N VAL A 206 13.83 -27.64 -11.33
CA VAL A 206 14.94 -27.77 -12.29
C VAL A 206 16.28 -27.28 -11.71
N SER A 207 16.27 -26.25 -10.86
CA SER A 207 17.44 -25.70 -10.15
C SER A 207 17.91 -26.64 -9.04
N GLU A 208 16.98 -27.32 -8.38
CA GLU A 208 17.29 -28.25 -7.29
C GLU A 208 17.91 -29.57 -7.80
N ALA A 209 17.44 -30.06 -8.95
CA ALA A 209 18.04 -31.22 -9.64
C ALA A 209 19.48 -30.97 -10.11
N LEU A 210 19.83 -29.73 -10.47
CA LEU A 210 21.18 -29.35 -10.89
C LEU A 210 22.14 -29.09 -9.72
N ARG A 211 21.63 -28.89 -8.50
CA ARG A 211 22.46 -28.74 -7.28
C ARG A 211 22.81 -30.06 -6.59
N GLN A 212 22.20 -31.16 -7.02
CA GLN A 212 22.44 -32.51 -6.48
C GLN A 212 23.37 -33.37 -7.36
N LEU A 213 23.98 -32.77 -8.39
CA LEU A 213 25.03 -33.35 -9.24
C LEU A 213 26.38 -32.68 -8.94
#